data_AF-A0A1I3JLL4-F1
#
_entry.id   AF-A0A1I3JLL4-F1
#
_cell.length_a   1.000
_cell.length_b   1.000
_cell.length_c   1.000
_cell.angle_alpha   90.00
_cell.angle_beta   90.00
_cell.angle_gamma   90.00
#
_symmetry.space_group_name_H-M   'P 1'
#
loop_
_entity.id
_entity.type
_entity.pdbx_description
1 polymer ?
#
loop_
_entity_poly.entity_id
_entity_poly.type
_entity_poly.pdbx_seq_one_letter_code
_entity_poly.pdbx_strand_id
1 'polypeptide(L)' 'MTTPDYQTCMLPLLKYIKDGKEYLVRKAIDSLANQFYLIPAERTKLLPSGQQAIFHNRVGWTKSYLNVSST' A
#
# COMPACT_ATOMS: atom_id res chain seq x y z
N MET A 1 15.00 5.52 3.89
CA MET A 1 15.16 4.14 3.38
C MET A 1 14.46 4.08 2.03
N THR A 2 14.52 2.96 1.30
CA THR A 2 13.83 2.84 0.01
C THR A 2 12.36 2.53 0.25
N THR A 3 11.44 3.39 -0.19
CA THR A 3 10.00 3.09 -0.19
C THR A 3 9.78 1.79 -0.97
N PRO A 4 9.07 0.79 -0.42
CA PRO A 4 8.88 -0.50 -1.08
C PRO A 4 8.14 -0.32 -2.40
N ASP A 5 8.49 -1.13 -3.40
CA ASP A 5 7.77 -1.19 -4.67
C ASP A 5 6.45 -1.99 -4.54
N TYR A 6 5.68 -2.05 -5.63
CA TYR A 6 4.38 -2.72 -5.62
C TYR A 6 4.50 -4.26 -5.47
N GLN A 7 5.61 -4.86 -5.90
CA GLN A 7 5.85 -6.31 -5.79
C GLN A 7 6.10 -6.68 -4.33
N THR A 8 6.93 -5.89 -3.65
CA THR A 8 7.23 -6.02 -2.22
C THR A 8 5.95 -5.92 -1.37
N CYS A 9 4.97 -5.12 -1.81
CA CYS A 9 3.67 -4.97 -1.14
C CYS A 9 2.72 -6.18 -1.34
N MET A 10 2.95 -7.08 -2.30
CA MET A 10 2.00 -8.17 -2.64
C MET A 10 1.75 -9.12 -1.47
N LEU A 11 2.79 -9.74 -0.94
CA LEU A 11 2.64 -10.71 0.15
C LEU A 11 2.07 -10.08 1.43
N PRO A 12 2.53 -8.90 1.89
CA PRO A 12 1.90 -8.19 3.00
C PRO A 12 0.41 -7.88 2.76
N LEU A 13 0.04 -7.44 1.56
CA LEU A 13 -1.36 -7.16 1.24
C LEU A 13 -2.22 -8.43 1.32
N LEU A 14 -1.76 -9.54 0.74
CA LEU A 14 -2.46 -10.83 0.81
C LEU A 14 -2.60 -11.34 2.25
N LYS A 15 -1.55 -11.19 3.07
CA LYS A 15 -1.59 -11.54 4.49
C LYS A 15 -2.57 -10.66 5.27
N TYR A 16 -2.68 -9.39 4.91
CA TYR A 16 -3.60 -8.45 5.54
C TYR A 16 -5.06 -8.81 5.24
N ILE A 17 -5.38 -9.21 4.01
CA ILE A 17 -6.75 -9.56 3.58
C ILE A 17 -7.10 -11.05 3.70
N LYS A 18 -6.25 -11.84 4.36
CA LYS A 18 -6.33 -13.32 4.34
C LYS A 18 -7.65 -13.90 4.86
N ASP A 19 -8.43 -13.13 5.61
CA ASP A 19 -9.70 -13.58 6.18
C ASP A 19 -10.90 -13.37 5.25
N GLY A 20 -10.67 -12.84 4.03
CA GLY A 20 -11.69 -12.68 3.00
C GLY A 20 -12.73 -11.59 3.28
N LYS A 21 -12.50 -10.74 4.29
CA LYS A 21 -13.41 -9.62 4.59
C LYS A 21 -13.20 -8.44 3.65
N GLU A 22 -14.15 -7.53 3.63
CA GLU A 22 -13.98 -6.23 2.99
C GLU A 22 -13.05 -5.34 3.82
N TYR A 23 -12.12 -4.68 3.12
CA TYR A 23 -11.15 -3.77 3.71
C TYR A 23 -11.19 -2.42 3.01
N LEU A 24 -11.20 -1.36 3.82
CA LEU A 24 -10.91 -0.01 3.32
C LEU A 24 -9.45 0.04 2.86
N VAL A 25 -9.23 0.48 1.61
CA VAL A 25 -7.89 0.61 1.02
C VAL A 25 -6.96 1.45 1.89
N ARG A 26 -7.49 2.52 2.51
CA ARG A 26 -6.71 3.39 3.41
C ARG A 26 -6.18 2.65 4.63
N LYS A 27 -6.96 1.72 5.20
CA LYS A 27 -6.52 0.89 6.33
C LYS A 27 -5.43 -0.10 5.94
N ALA A 28 -5.53 -0.68 4.73
CA ALA A 28 -4.46 -1.51 4.20
C ALA A 28 -3.17 -0.71 4.00
N ILE A 29 -3.26 0.50 3.43
CA ILE A 29 -2.11 1.41 3.29
C ILE A 29 -1.49 1.71 4.65
N ASP A 30 -2.28 2.12 5.66
CA ASP A 30 -1.76 2.44 6.98
C ASP A 30 -1.09 1.21 7.65
N SER A 31 -1.71 0.03 7.52
CA SER A 31 -1.18 -1.21 8.08
C SER A 31 0.14 -1.61 7.43
N LEU A 32 0.22 -1.59 6.09
CA LEU A 32 1.45 -1.91 5.37
C LEU A 32 2.54 -0.86 5.64
N ALA A 33 2.19 0.44 5.73
CA ALA A 33 3.14 1.49 6.09
C ALA A 33 3.74 1.29 7.48
N ASN A 34 2.95 0.79 8.45
CA ASN A 34 3.46 0.41 9.77
C ASN A 34 4.38 -0.81 9.68
N GLN A 35 4.00 -1.83 8.91
CA GLN A 35 4.80 -3.05 8.72
C GLN A 35 6.16 -2.78 8.07
N PHE A 36 6.23 -1.81 7.15
CA PHE A 36 7.47 -1.39 6.50
C PHE A 36 8.23 -0.31 7.27
N TYR A 37 7.78 0.07 8.47
CA TYR A 37 8.41 1.09 9.31
C TYR A 37 8.60 2.43 8.58
N LEU A 38 7.66 2.82 7.72
CA LEU A 38 7.75 4.06 6.96
C LEU A 38 7.63 5.27 7.90
N ILE A 39 8.61 6.15 7.83
CA ILE A 39 8.60 7.40 8.58
C ILE A 39 7.57 8.39 7.98
N PRO A 40 7.12 9.42 8.73
CA PRO A 40 6.12 10.36 8.24
C PRO A 40 6.48 10.99 6.88
N ALA A 41 7.75 11.34 6.66
CA ALA A 41 8.23 11.90 5.40
C ALA A 41 8.10 10.93 4.21
N GLU A 42 8.23 9.62 4.43
CA GLU A 42 8.08 8.61 3.37
C GLU A 42 6.60 8.36 3.05
N ARG A 43 5.72 8.47 4.05
CA ARG A 43 4.26 8.33 3.87
C ARG A 43 3.66 9.47 3.05
N THR A 44 4.19 10.69 3.21
CA THR A 44 3.70 11.89 2.52
C THR A 44 4.47 12.19 1.24
N LYS A 45 5.54 11.45 0.95
CA LYS A 45 6.35 11.65 -0.26
C LYS A 45 5.49 11.43 -1.50
N LEU A 46 5.37 12.48 -2.32
CA LEU A 46 4.58 12.47 -3.54
C LEU A 46 5.37 11.91 -4.72
N LEU A 47 4.64 11.36 -5.69
CA LEU A 47 5.16 11.11 -7.03
C LEU A 47 5.63 12.44 -7.69
N PRO A 48 6.47 12.39 -8.75
CA PRO A 48 6.84 13.59 -9.51
C PRO A 48 5.64 14.37 -10.06
N SER A 49 4.50 13.71 -10.28
CA SER A 49 3.25 14.35 -10.69
C SER A 49 2.59 15.19 -9.60
N GLY A 50 3.00 15.05 -8.33
CA GLY A 50 2.45 15.77 -7.19
C GLY A 50 1.06 15.33 -6.71
N GLN A 51 0.41 14.38 -7.39
CA GLN A 51 -1.00 14.05 -7.13
C GLN A 51 -1.21 12.94 -6.10
N GLN A 52 -0.29 11.97 -6.04
CA GLN A 52 -0.42 10.79 -5.17
C GLN A 52 0.86 10.57 -4.38
N ALA A 53 0.72 10.15 -3.13
CA ALA A 53 1.84 9.62 -2.37
C ALA A 53 2.39 8.37 -3.05
N ILE A 54 3.72 8.25 -3.13
CA ILE A 54 4.41 7.13 -3.78
C ILE A 54 3.90 5.82 -3.20
N PHE A 55 3.88 5.69 -1.88
CA PHE A 55 3.47 4.45 -1.22
C PHE A 55 1.99 4.10 -1.47
N HIS A 56 1.10 5.09 -1.47
CA HIS A 56 -0.31 4.88 -1.80
C HIS A 56 -0.45 4.35 -3.23
N ASN A 57 0.29 4.93 -4.18
CA ASN A 57 0.33 4.47 -5.56
C ASN A 57 0.83 3.02 -5.66
N ARG A 58 1.87 2.63 -4.90
CA ARG A 58 2.37 1.25 -4.89
C ARG A 58 1.33 0.27 -4.41
N VAL A 59 0.67 0.53 -3.28
CA VAL A 59 -0.40 -0.33 -2.76
C VAL A 59 -1.58 -0.40 -3.74
N GLY A 60 -1.92 0.71 -4.41
CA GLY A 60 -2.95 0.75 -5.45
C GLY A 60 -2.63 -0.20 -6.61
N TRP A 61 -1.40 -0.15 -7.14
CA TRP A 61 -0.95 -1.07 -8.19
C TRP A 61 -0.93 -2.53 -7.72
N THR A 62 -0.52 -2.79 -6.48
CA THR A 62 -0.57 -4.14 -5.89
C THR A 62 -2.00 -4.68 -5.88
N LYS A 63 -2.99 -3.87 -5.46
CA LYS A 63 -4.40 -4.24 -5.48
C LYS A 63 -4.88 -4.56 -6.90
N SER A 64 -4.61 -3.68 -7.86
CA SER A 64 -5.00 -3.87 -9.26
C SER A 64 -4.38 -5.13 -9.86
N TYR A 65 -3.12 -5.41 -9.56
CA TYR A 65 -2.44 -6.60 -10.08
C TYR A 65 -2.97 -7.90 -9.46
N LEU A 66 -3.28 -7.90 -8.17
CA LEU A 66 -3.81 -9.07 -7.46
C LEU A 66 -5.32 -9.25 -7.63
N ASN A 67 -6.02 -8.38 -8.37
CA ASN A 67 -7.48 -8.35 -8.48
C ASN A 67 -8.20 -8.37 -7.12
N VAL A 68 -7.62 -7.71 -6.12
CA VAL A 68 -8.21 -7.64 -4.79
C VAL A 68 -9.36 -6.63 -4.83
N SER A 69 -10.58 -7.10 -4.62
CA SER A 69 -11.73 -6.24 -4.37
C SER A 69 -11.57 -5.54 -3.01
N SER A 70 -11.81 -4.25 -2.98
CA SER A 70 -11.89 -3.48 -1.72
C SER A 70 -12.83 -2.31 -1.95
N THR A 71 -13.70 -2.12 -0.97
CA THR A 71 -14.72 -1.08 -0.88
C THR A 71 -14.13 0.28 -0.53
#